data_AF-A0A7K5B0W5-F1
#
_entry.id   AF-A0A7K5B0W5-F1
#
_cell.length_a   1.000
_cell.length_b   1.000
_cell.length_c   1.000
_cell.angle_alpha   90.00
_cell.angle_beta   90.00
_cell.angle_gamma   90.00
#
_symmetry.space_group_name_H-M   'P 1'
#
loop_
_entity.id
_entity.type
_entity.pdbx_description
1 polymer ?
#
loop_
_entity_poly.entity_id
_entity_poly.type
_entity_poly.pdbx_seq_one_letter_code
_entity_poly.pdbx_strand_id
1 'polypeptide(L)'
;MRFKTSFFFLVMMCSNKLFTEGKPCDLPHIENGKIAQYYYSFKSYYFPMHKDKKLSYSCMVGYTTEIGTQDGRITCTAKGWSPVPRCYRKCNKPHLENGFFHGTEMYFKIHEKLQYKCNPGYHTPTGGTEDTVQCLPEGWSLQPSCTEKFESCQVPDLHHGSYFTVQQELRVNETLLYKCDEGYRTAGGNTTETAVCLTHGWALTPNCTRITCSSLSAVAHGGFYPVKKIYEEGDVVQFFCDKHYSISEFDLIQCYYFGWHPNPPVCEDVKNKCPPPPLPPHGHITTVRRTYHNGDKVRIQCQRTFELRGSEEIHCQEGKWTSPPICIGTVVKEESEAPPSLKSDAAIRTNKTYGNEDMSRSNQNLISSVPYLISEMQQDCTSPPVIKNGAVLGPLLASYKNGSSVEYGCRRYHFLDGPRTVYCDQGNWTEQPNCLEPCILNVTDMDSNNIELKWRQEELIFLHGDLIEFECKQGYHFVQTTIPSPGRTQCDHGRLKYPECILQAPTEKCDSPPSIANGALTLPPLAQYDSGSSVQYSCSNYHFLEGSERIYCSEGQWTSPPVCIEPCTLSKNEMEKNNVLLQGFYANQVYFYHGDYIGFYCKQNHFGAESGTTLFQVQCKRGQLAYPRCVER
;
A
#
# COMPACT_ATOMS: atom_id res chain seq x y z
N MET A 1 -1.66 -85.23 18.08
CA MET A 1 -2.20 -84.07 18.84
C MET A 1 -1.10 -83.51 19.74
N ARG A 2 -0.61 -82.27 19.52
CA ARG A 2 -0.17 -81.26 20.51
C ARG A 2 0.80 -80.23 19.90
N PHE A 3 0.72 -78.99 20.42
CA PHE A 3 1.68 -77.87 20.36
C PHE A 3 2.22 -77.39 19.01
N LYS A 4 1.93 -76.12 18.68
CA LYS A 4 2.83 -74.99 18.99
C LYS A 4 2.12 -73.63 18.74
N THR A 5 2.54 -72.60 19.47
CA THR A 5 1.99 -71.23 19.39
C THR A 5 3.13 -70.20 19.38
N SER A 6 2.88 -69.07 18.71
CA SER A 6 3.55 -67.76 18.82
C SER A 6 4.89 -67.48 18.10
N PHE A 7 4.78 -66.55 17.13
CA PHE A 7 5.64 -65.39 16.82
C PHE A 7 7.17 -65.56 16.62
N PHE A 8 7.67 -65.14 15.45
CA PHE A 8 8.40 -63.86 15.27
C PHE A 8 8.63 -63.52 13.76
N PHE A 9 8.40 -62.25 13.38
CA PHE A 9 8.91 -61.47 12.24
C PHE A 9 9.08 -62.08 10.82
N LEU A 10 8.38 -61.47 9.84
CA LEU A 10 9.02 -61.05 8.59
C LEU A 10 8.43 -59.70 8.11
N VAL A 11 9.28 -58.68 7.93
CA VAL A 11 8.86 -57.36 7.44
C VAL A 11 8.87 -57.36 5.91
N MET A 12 7.70 -57.31 5.29
CA MET A 12 7.57 -57.06 3.85
C MET A 12 7.64 -55.56 3.57
N MET A 13 8.86 -55.06 3.35
CA MET A 13 9.09 -53.76 2.72
C MET A 13 8.62 -53.83 1.27
N CYS A 14 7.37 -53.47 1.00
CA CYS A 14 6.94 -53.17 -0.36
C CYS A 14 7.69 -51.91 -0.83
N SER A 15 8.60 -52.08 -1.78
CA SER A 15 9.39 -51.00 -2.38
C SER A 15 8.52 -50.05 -3.19
N ASN A 16 7.85 -49.12 -2.50
CA ASN A 16 7.33 -47.92 -3.12
C ASN A 16 8.50 -47.12 -3.66
N LYS A 17 8.78 -47.30 -4.96
CA LYS A 17 9.52 -46.32 -5.75
C LYS A 17 8.70 -45.03 -5.73
N LEU A 18 9.02 -44.16 -4.78
CA LEU A 18 8.78 -42.74 -4.92
C LEU A 18 9.51 -42.29 -6.18
N PHE A 19 8.78 -42.24 -7.30
CA PHE A 19 9.17 -41.41 -8.42
C PHE A 19 9.21 -39.98 -7.89
N THR A 20 10.40 -39.46 -7.69
CA THR A 20 10.61 -38.03 -7.50
C THR A 20 10.30 -37.35 -8.83
N GLU A 21 9.03 -36.98 -9.02
CA GLU A 21 8.62 -36.09 -10.10
C GLU A 21 9.46 -34.81 -9.97
N GLY A 22 10.40 -34.64 -10.91
CA GLY A 22 11.32 -33.52 -10.89
C GLY A 22 10.52 -32.24 -11.10
N LYS A 23 10.66 -31.28 -10.18
CA LYS A 23 9.97 -29.98 -10.27
C LYS A 23 10.24 -29.36 -11.65
N PRO A 24 9.20 -29.06 -12.45
CA PRO A 24 9.37 -28.37 -13.72
C PRO A 24 9.80 -26.92 -13.44
N CYS A 25 10.43 -26.26 -14.42
CA CYS A 25 11.06 -24.96 -14.19
C CYS A 25 10.13 -23.81 -14.61
N ASP A 26 9.78 -22.93 -13.68
CA ASP A 26 9.00 -21.72 -13.95
C ASP A 26 9.76 -20.70 -14.81
N LEU A 27 9.07 -19.62 -15.20
CA LEU A 27 9.65 -18.50 -15.96
C LEU A 27 10.89 -17.94 -15.24
N PRO A 28 12.10 -17.96 -15.84
CA PRO A 28 13.31 -17.46 -15.19
C PRO A 28 13.26 -15.94 -15.04
N HIS A 29 13.48 -15.45 -13.82
CA HIS A 29 13.80 -14.05 -13.58
C HIS A 29 15.28 -13.80 -13.91
N ILE A 30 15.55 -12.89 -14.85
CA ILE A 30 16.90 -12.57 -15.32
C ILE A 30 17.09 -11.07 -15.19
N GLU A 31 17.73 -10.64 -14.11
CA GLU A 31 18.07 -9.24 -13.93
C GLU A 31 19.03 -8.78 -15.04
N ASN A 32 18.78 -7.61 -15.63
CA ASN A 32 19.52 -7.06 -16.76
C ASN A 32 19.60 -7.98 -18.01
N GLY A 33 18.63 -8.90 -18.16
CA GLY A 33 18.49 -9.76 -19.34
C GLY A 33 17.03 -9.97 -19.75
N LYS A 34 16.84 -10.55 -20.93
CA LYS A 34 15.52 -10.87 -21.50
C LYS A 34 15.54 -12.21 -22.22
N ILE A 35 14.39 -12.86 -22.29
CA ILE A 35 14.17 -14.03 -23.15
C ILE A 35 13.37 -13.60 -24.39
N ALA A 36 13.22 -14.47 -25.39
CA ALA A 36 12.48 -14.12 -26.61
C ALA A 36 11.00 -13.80 -26.31
N GLN A 37 10.44 -12.77 -26.96
CA GLN A 37 9.15 -12.16 -26.61
C GLN A 37 7.99 -13.17 -26.49
N TYR A 38 7.97 -14.17 -27.37
CA TYR A 38 6.92 -15.21 -27.39
C TYR A 38 6.84 -16.04 -26.09
N TYR A 39 7.92 -16.15 -25.32
CA TYR A 39 7.88 -16.83 -24.02
C TYR A 39 7.07 -16.05 -22.96
N TYR A 40 6.98 -14.72 -23.09
CA TYR A 40 6.09 -13.91 -22.26
C TYR A 40 4.65 -13.97 -22.78
N SER A 41 4.46 -13.79 -24.10
CA SER A 41 3.13 -13.81 -24.73
C SER A 41 2.39 -15.14 -24.58
N PHE A 42 3.12 -16.26 -24.54
CA PHE A 42 2.56 -17.61 -24.40
C PHE A 42 3.07 -18.31 -23.12
N LYS A 43 3.16 -17.56 -22.01
CA LYS A 43 3.70 -18.04 -20.73
C LYS A 43 3.10 -19.38 -20.27
N SER A 44 1.78 -19.54 -20.38
CA SER A 44 1.05 -20.77 -19.99
C SER A 44 1.27 -21.98 -20.90
N TYR A 45 1.83 -21.77 -22.10
CA TYR A 45 2.17 -22.86 -23.04
C TYR A 45 3.59 -23.39 -22.83
N TYR A 46 4.53 -22.50 -22.46
CA TYR A 46 5.94 -22.86 -22.28
C TYR A 46 6.35 -23.14 -20.84
N PHE A 47 5.58 -22.66 -19.85
CA PHE A 47 5.89 -22.82 -18.42
C PHE A 47 4.71 -23.45 -17.66
N PRO A 48 4.98 -24.32 -16.67
CA PRO A 48 6.32 -24.68 -16.17
C PRO A 48 7.05 -25.67 -17.11
N MET A 49 8.28 -25.32 -17.47
CA MET A 49 9.04 -25.98 -18.53
C MET A 49 9.49 -27.37 -18.07
N HIS A 50 9.27 -28.38 -18.92
CA HIS A 50 9.75 -29.74 -18.65
C HIS A 50 11.28 -29.81 -18.53
N LYS A 51 11.73 -30.76 -17.71
CA LYS A 51 13.15 -31.10 -17.53
C LYS A 51 13.87 -31.37 -18.86
N ASP A 52 15.16 -31.07 -18.89
CA ASP A 52 16.09 -31.25 -20.02
C ASP A 52 15.79 -30.37 -21.26
N LYS A 53 14.71 -29.57 -21.23
CA LYS A 53 14.48 -28.47 -22.18
C LYS A 53 15.48 -27.34 -21.94
N LYS A 54 15.91 -26.71 -23.03
CA LYS A 54 16.89 -25.61 -23.04
C LYS A 54 16.22 -24.31 -23.44
N LEU A 55 16.51 -23.24 -22.72
CA LEU A 55 16.04 -21.89 -22.98
C LEU A 55 17.26 -21.00 -23.27
N SER A 56 17.13 -20.07 -24.22
CA SER A 56 18.14 -19.06 -24.52
C SER A 56 17.68 -17.69 -24.00
N TYR A 57 18.62 -16.92 -23.46
CA TYR A 57 18.41 -15.56 -22.97
C TYR A 57 19.48 -14.63 -23.53
N SER A 58 19.15 -13.34 -23.66
CA SER A 58 20.07 -12.29 -24.11
C SER A 58 20.22 -11.24 -23.02
N CYS A 59 21.45 -10.86 -22.68
CA CYS A 59 21.72 -9.75 -21.78
C CYS A 59 21.47 -8.39 -22.46
N MET A 60 21.09 -7.39 -21.67
CA MET A 60 20.89 -6.02 -22.16
C MET A 60 22.21 -5.36 -22.56
N VAL A 61 22.15 -4.25 -23.31
CA VAL A 61 23.33 -3.49 -23.71
C VAL A 61 24.09 -3.02 -22.46
N GLY A 62 25.41 -3.19 -22.46
CA GLY A 62 26.25 -2.96 -21.27
C GLY A 62 26.38 -4.15 -20.33
N TYR A 63 25.69 -5.27 -20.59
CA TYR A 63 25.77 -6.51 -19.79
C TYR A 63 26.23 -7.72 -20.62
N THR A 64 26.66 -8.78 -19.95
CA THR A 64 27.23 -9.99 -20.54
C THR A 64 27.01 -11.23 -19.66
N THR A 65 27.03 -12.42 -20.26
CA THR A 65 27.13 -13.68 -19.50
C THR A 65 28.50 -13.80 -18.81
N GLU A 66 28.64 -14.74 -17.87
CA GLU A 66 29.91 -15.12 -17.23
C GLU A 66 31.02 -15.48 -18.25
N ILE A 67 30.64 -15.96 -19.44
CA ILE A 67 31.55 -16.38 -20.51
C ILE A 67 31.97 -15.18 -21.40
N GLY A 68 31.32 -14.03 -21.28
CA GLY A 68 31.58 -12.83 -22.10
C GLY A 68 30.68 -12.68 -23.33
N THR A 69 29.69 -13.56 -23.51
CA THR A 69 28.74 -13.49 -24.62
C THR A 69 27.53 -12.61 -24.29
N GLN A 70 26.91 -12.02 -25.31
CA GLN A 70 25.63 -11.32 -25.12
C GLN A 70 24.48 -12.31 -24.87
N ASP A 71 24.53 -13.50 -25.47
CA ASP A 71 23.53 -14.55 -25.32
C ASP A 71 24.02 -15.69 -24.44
N GLY A 72 23.14 -16.19 -23.57
CA GLY A 72 23.36 -17.34 -22.69
C GLY A 72 22.32 -18.43 -22.89
N ARG A 73 22.61 -19.64 -22.43
CA ARG A 73 21.72 -20.80 -22.55
C ARG A 73 21.63 -21.55 -21.24
N ILE A 74 20.40 -21.79 -20.78
CA ILE A 74 20.08 -22.51 -19.54
C ILE A 74 19.30 -23.78 -19.85
N THR A 75 19.43 -24.78 -18.98
CA THR A 75 18.71 -26.06 -19.09
C THR A 75 17.84 -26.25 -17.85
N CYS A 76 16.59 -26.70 -18.02
CA CYS A 76 15.75 -27.04 -16.89
C CYS A 76 16.22 -28.35 -16.26
N THR A 77 16.56 -28.33 -14.97
CA THR A 77 16.98 -29.51 -14.20
C THR A 77 16.02 -29.75 -13.04
N ALA A 78 16.12 -30.90 -12.36
CA ALA A 78 15.31 -31.20 -11.18
C ALA A 78 15.55 -30.26 -9.97
N LYS A 79 16.56 -29.37 -10.05
CA LYS A 79 16.85 -28.32 -9.06
C LYS A 79 16.49 -26.90 -9.57
N GLY A 80 15.83 -26.79 -10.73
CA GLY A 80 15.59 -25.51 -11.42
C GLY A 80 16.56 -25.27 -12.59
N TRP A 81 16.67 -24.02 -13.03
CA TRP A 81 17.52 -23.61 -14.15
C TRP A 81 19.02 -23.78 -13.85
N SER A 82 19.74 -24.45 -14.75
CA SER A 82 21.19 -24.64 -14.66
C SER A 82 21.89 -24.34 -16.00
N PRO A 83 22.93 -23.47 -16.02
CA PRO A 83 23.32 -22.58 -14.93
C PRO A 83 22.18 -21.61 -14.56
N VAL A 84 22.23 -20.99 -13.39
CA VAL A 84 21.28 -19.93 -13.03
C VAL A 84 21.55 -18.73 -13.94
N PRO A 85 20.56 -18.23 -14.72
CA PRO A 85 20.78 -17.14 -15.66
C PRO A 85 21.13 -15.84 -14.93
N ARG A 86 22.28 -15.24 -15.26
CA ARG A 86 22.75 -13.97 -14.71
C ARG A 86 23.43 -13.16 -15.81
N CYS A 87 23.22 -11.85 -15.78
CA CYS A 87 23.85 -10.88 -16.66
C CYS A 87 24.71 -9.94 -15.83
N TYR A 88 26.03 -10.02 -16.02
CA TYR A 88 27.02 -9.20 -15.33
C TYR A 88 27.28 -7.92 -16.11
N ARG A 89 27.49 -6.81 -15.40
CA ARG A 89 27.84 -5.53 -16.03
C ARG A 89 29.21 -5.64 -16.69
N LYS A 90 29.36 -5.13 -17.92
CA LYS A 90 30.67 -4.98 -18.58
C LYS A 90 31.43 -3.83 -17.93
N CYS A 91 32.72 -4.01 -17.68
CA CYS A 91 33.57 -2.93 -17.22
C CYS A 91 34.03 -2.10 -18.41
N ASN A 92 33.73 -0.80 -18.41
CA ASN A 92 34.25 0.14 -19.42
C ASN A 92 35.71 0.47 -19.09
N LYS A 93 36.54 0.69 -20.12
CA LYS A 93 37.90 1.23 -19.94
C LYS A 93 37.83 2.59 -19.23
N PRO A 94 38.41 2.75 -18.03
CA PRO A 94 38.36 4.02 -17.32
C PRO A 94 39.30 5.04 -17.96
N HIS A 95 39.05 6.34 -17.71
CA HIS A 95 40.02 7.37 -18.02
C HIS A 95 41.20 7.28 -17.05
N LEU A 96 42.41 7.53 -17.54
CA LEU A 96 43.64 7.51 -16.75
C LEU A 96 44.50 8.69 -17.17
N GLU A 97 44.62 9.66 -16.27
CA GLU A 97 45.58 10.75 -16.39
C GLU A 97 46.97 10.26 -15.94
N ASN A 98 48.02 10.85 -16.49
CA ASN A 98 49.41 10.58 -16.13
C ASN A 98 49.84 9.09 -16.18
N GLY A 99 49.21 8.30 -17.04
CA GLY A 99 49.57 6.91 -17.31
C GLY A 99 48.94 6.39 -18.60
N PHE A 100 49.15 5.12 -18.91
CA PHE A 100 48.61 4.45 -20.09
C PHE A 100 48.23 2.99 -19.82
N PHE A 101 47.29 2.46 -20.61
CA PHE A 101 46.83 1.07 -20.53
C PHE A 101 47.48 0.20 -21.60
N HIS A 102 47.80 -1.04 -21.25
CA HIS A 102 48.27 -2.06 -22.18
C HIS A 102 47.07 -2.74 -22.89
N GLY A 103 46.39 -2.02 -23.78
CA GLY A 103 45.31 -2.58 -24.60
C GLY A 103 44.42 -1.52 -25.29
N THR A 104 43.89 -1.85 -26.47
CA THR A 104 42.94 -1.01 -27.23
C THR A 104 41.47 -1.30 -26.92
N GLU A 105 41.19 -2.35 -26.15
CA GLU A 105 39.85 -2.79 -25.77
C GLU A 105 39.14 -1.75 -24.89
N MET A 106 37.90 -1.41 -25.23
CA MET A 106 37.09 -0.43 -24.49
C MET A 106 36.12 -1.06 -23.48
N TYR A 107 35.91 -2.37 -23.55
CA TYR A 107 34.96 -3.13 -22.74
C TYR A 107 35.57 -4.45 -22.32
N PHE A 108 35.45 -4.78 -21.05
CA PHE A 108 35.99 -5.99 -20.43
C PHE A 108 34.86 -6.81 -19.80
N LYS A 109 34.93 -8.13 -19.94
CA LYS A 109 34.00 -9.07 -19.30
C LYS A 109 34.40 -9.31 -17.85
N ILE A 110 33.48 -9.86 -17.06
CA ILE A 110 33.78 -10.23 -15.68
C ILE A 110 34.97 -11.20 -15.61
N HIS A 111 35.82 -10.99 -14.61
CA HIS A 111 37.12 -11.62 -14.37
C HIS A 111 38.26 -11.25 -15.34
N GLU A 112 38.04 -10.48 -16.42
CA GLU A 112 39.16 -9.95 -17.22
C GLU A 112 39.99 -8.93 -16.44
N LYS A 113 41.27 -8.85 -16.80
CA LYS A 113 42.28 -8.03 -16.14
C LYS A 113 42.77 -6.95 -17.10
N LEU A 114 42.86 -5.73 -16.61
CA LEU A 114 43.35 -4.56 -17.33
C LEU A 114 44.63 -4.05 -16.66
N GLN A 115 45.73 -4.06 -17.41
CA GLN A 115 47.03 -3.60 -16.95
C GLN A 115 47.27 -2.15 -17.34
N TYR A 116 47.83 -1.37 -16.42
CA TYR A 116 48.19 0.02 -16.63
C TYR A 116 49.53 0.38 -16.02
N LYS A 117 50.14 1.42 -16.58
CA LYS A 117 51.46 1.91 -16.21
C LYS A 117 51.44 3.42 -16.06
N CYS A 118 52.04 3.93 -14.99
CA CYS A 118 52.14 5.35 -14.73
C CYS A 118 53.34 5.98 -15.43
N ASN A 119 53.21 7.26 -15.76
CA ASN A 119 54.29 8.07 -16.30
C ASN A 119 55.36 8.33 -15.22
N PRO A 120 56.63 8.62 -15.59
CA PRO A 120 57.68 8.96 -14.63
C PRO A 120 57.25 10.11 -13.70
N GLY A 121 57.44 9.93 -12.39
CA GLY A 121 56.98 10.85 -11.34
C GLY A 121 55.65 10.45 -10.69
N TYR A 122 54.83 9.65 -11.37
CA TYR A 122 53.53 9.19 -10.90
C TYR A 122 53.58 7.71 -10.48
N HIS A 123 52.79 7.37 -9.48
CA HIS A 123 52.71 6.05 -8.87
C HIS A 123 51.28 5.52 -8.82
N THR A 124 51.15 4.20 -8.80
CA THR A 124 49.86 3.51 -8.61
C THR A 124 49.40 3.62 -7.15
N PRO A 125 48.12 3.34 -6.81
CA PRO A 125 47.65 3.34 -5.41
C PRO A 125 48.43 2.38 -4.51
N THR A 126 48.92 1.29 -5.10
CA THR A 126 49.80 0.28 -4.48
C THR A 126 51.27 0.75 -4.31
N GLY A 127 51.62 1.97 -4.75
CA GLY A 127 52.96 2.55 -4.66
C GLY A 127 53.95 2.10 -5.75
N GLY A 128 53.49 1.26 -6.69
CA GLY A 128 54.26 0.78 -7.84
C GLY A 128 54.34 1.79 -8.98
N THR A 129 54.86 1.35 -10.12
CA THR A 129 54.84 2.09 -11.40
C THR A 129 53.89 1.46 -12.42
N GLU A 130 53.41 0.24 -12.16
CA GLU A 130 52.45 -0.51 -12.96
C GLU A 130 51.59 -1.38 -12.04
N ASP A 131 50.32 -1.58 -12.40
CA ASP A 131 49.36 -2.36 -11.61
C ASP A 131 48.28 -2.98 -12.52
N THR A 132 47.50 -3.91 -11.99
CA THR A 132 46.50 -4.70 -12.71
C THR A 132 45.16 -4.70 -11.98
N VAL A 133 44.14 -4.10 -12.58
CA VAL A 133 42.76 -4.15 -12.05
C VAL A 133 41.97 -5.28 -12.71
N GLN A 134 41.01 -5.85 -11.98
CA GLN A 134 40.16 -6.94 -12.47
C GLN A 134 38.69 -6.51 -12.49
N CYS A 135 37.95 -6.89 -13.53
CA CYS A 135 36.52 -6.63 -13.62
C CYS A 135 35.75 -7.60 -12.71
N LEU A 136 35.02 -7.08 -11.73
CA LEU A 136 34.19 -7.79 -10.74
C LEU A 136 32.69 -7.50 -11.01
N PRO A 137 31.74 -8.19 -10.36
CA PRO A 137 30.30 -7.95 -10.56
C PRO A 137 29.88 -6.48 -10.38
N GLU A 138 30.47 -5.78 -9.41
CA GLU A 138 30.13 -4.41 -9.03
C GLU A 138 30.90 -3.33 -9.82
N GLY A 139 31.93 -3.72 -10.60
CA GLY A 139 32.83 -2.80 -11.30
C GLY A 139 34.30 -3.23 -11.25
N TRP A 140 35.22 -2.30 -11.44
CA TRP A 140 36.66 -2.58 -11.30
C TRP A 140 37.06 -2.84 -9.85
N SER A 141 37.99 -3.77 -9.62
CA SER A 141 38.48 -4.14 -8.28
C SER A 141 39.10 -2.96 -7.52
N LEU A 142 39.80 -2.08 -8.23
CA LEU A 142 40.19 -0.74 -7.81
C LEU A 142 39.99 0.18 -9.02
N GLN A 143 39.77 1.47 -8.78
CA GLN A 143 39.79 2.48 -9.84
C GLN A 143 41.25 2.79 -10.22
N PRO A 144 41.69 2.61 -11.49
CA PRO A 144 43.04 2.97 -11.90
C PRO A 144 43.30 4.47 -11.74
N SER A 145 44.39 4.83 -11.08
CA SER A 145 44.89 6.20 -10.97
C SER A 145 46.41 6.21 -10.94
N CYS A 146 47.00 7.33 -11.38
CA CYS A 146 48.43 7.58 -11.32
C CYS A 146 48.62 8.94 -10.64
N THR A 147 49.11 8.93 -9.40
CA THR A 147 49.25 10.13 -8.56
C THR A 147 50.71 10.36 -8.19
N GLU A 148 51.10 11.62 -8.05
CA GLU A 148 52.35 11.95 -7.35
C GLU A 148 52.28 11.48 -5.89
N LYS A 149 53.44 11.27 -5.26
CA LYS A 149 53.49 10.87 -3.85
C LYS A 149 53.12 12.05 -2.96
N PHE A 150 52.12 11.85 -2.12
CA PHE A 150 51.83 12.76 -1.02
C PHE A 150 52.87 12.56 0.08
N GLU A 151 53.56 13.63 0.49
CA GLU A 151 54.41 13.65 1.69
C GLU A 151 53.56 13.83 2.97
N SER A 152 52.38 14.41 2.82
CA SER A 152 51.40 14.72 3.86
C SER A 152 49.97 14.76 3.29
N CYS A 153 48.98 14.60 4.15
CA CYS A 153 47.57 14.76 3.86
C CYS A 153 47.02 15.96 4.64
N GLN A 154 46.38 16.89 3.92
CA GLN A 154 45.63 17.99 4.53
C GLN A 154 44.34 17.43 5.16
N VAL A 155 44.00 17.90 6.36
CA VAL A 155 42.77 17.52 7.07
C VAL A 155 41.59 18.30 6.45
N PRO A 156 40.60 17.63 5.83
CA PRO A 156 39.49 18.32 5.18
C PRO A 156 38.49 18.85 6.20
N ASP A 157 37.78 19.92 5.88
CA ASP A 157 36.70 20.44 6.73
C ASP A 157 35.57 19.41 6.86
N LEU A 158 35.19 19.09 8.11
CA LEU A 158 34.16 18.09 8.42
C LEU A 158 32.86 18.78 8.81
N HIS A 159 31.86 18.71 7.92
CA HIS A 159 30.50 19.12 8.26
C HIS A 159 29.77 18.01 9.01
N HIS A 160 28.99 18.37 10.03
CA HIS A 160 28.22 17.43 10.87
C HIS A 160 29.09 16.36 11.57
N GLY A 161 30.25 16.78 12.07
CA GLY A 161 31.15 15.97 12.86
C GLY A 161 32.28 16.78 13.48
N SER A 162 33.15 16.09 14.22
CA SER A 162 34.30 16.67 14.91
C SER A 162 35.54 15.77 14.82
N TYR A 163 36.71 16.41 14.72
CA TYR A 163 38.01 15.75 14.82
C TYR A 163 38.51 15.75 16.26
N PHE A 164 39.27 14.71 16.62
CA PHE A 164 39.96 14.64 17.91
C PHE A 164 41.39 15.22 17.87
N THR A 165 41.82 15.75 16.72
CA THR A 165 43.10 16.46 16.55
C THR A 165 42.86 17.91 16.14
N VAL A 166 43.84 18.77 16.45
CA VAL A 166 43.92 20.18 16.01
C VAL A 166 44.91 20.38 14.88
N GLN A 167 45.58 19.32 14.41
CA GLN A 167 46.51 19.36 13.28
C GLN A 167 45.74 19.53 11.97
N GLN A 168 46.15 20.49 11.14
CA GLN A 168 45.60 20.70 9.79
C GLN A 168 46.30 19.85 8.72
N GLU A 169 47.44 19.26 9.06
CA GLU A 169 48.26 18.44 8.16
C GLU A 169 48.82 17.25 8.94
N LEU A 170 48.69 16.05 8.37
CA LEU A 170 49.13 14.78 8.94
C LEU A 170 50.07 14.09 7.95
N ARG A 171 51.16 13.51 8.44
CA ARG A 171 52.16 12.83 7.60
C ARG A 171 51.67 11.45 7.17
N VAL A 172 52.30 10.90 6.14
CA VAL A 172 52.06 9.52 5.72
C VAL A 172 52.25 8.54 6.88
N ASN A 173 51.30 7.61 7.01
CA ASN A 173 51.05 6.65 8.09
C ASN A 173 50.52 7.22 9.42
N GLU A 174 50.29 8.53 9.53
CA GLU A 174 49.56 9.09 10.69
C GLU A 174 48.04 8.90 10.54
N THR A 175 47.33 8.85 11.67
CA THR A 175 45.91 8.52 11.73
C THR A 175 45.06 9.67 12.28
N LEU A 176 43.96 9.95 11.58
CA LEU A 176 42.98 10.97 11.89
C LEU A 176 41.72 10.32 12.46
N LEU A 177 41.49 10.48 13.76
CA LEU A 177 40.27 10.04 14.42
C LEU A 177 39.18 11.12 14.27
N TYR A 178 38.00 10.73 13.79
CA TYR A 178 36.85 11.62 13.63
C TYR A 178 35.55 10.96 14.12
N LYS A 179 34.62 11.77 14.59
CA LYS A 179 33.28 11.38 15.04
C LYS A 179 32.23 12.19 14.29
N CYS A 180 31.16 11.56 13.85
CA CYS A 180 30.00 12.25 13.29
C CYS A 180 28.99 12.65 14.37
N ASP A 181 28.23 13.71 14.08
CA ASP A 181 27.14 14.19 14.93
C ASP A 181 25.93 13.23 14.87
N GLU A 182 24.97 13.39 15.79
CA GLU A 182 23.78 12.56 15.81
C GLU A 182 22.98 12.70 14.49
N GLY A 183 22.53 11.57 13.95
CA GLY A 183 21.91 11.50 12.62
C GLY A 183 22.89 11.39 11.44
N TYR A 184 24.21 11.33 11.68
CA TYR A 184 25.24 11.17 10.64
C TYR A 184 26.13 9.95 10.91
N ARG A 185 26.62 9.31 9.83
CA ARG A 185 27.52 8.15 9.83
C ARG A 185 28.77 8.41 9.00
N THR A 186 29.87 7.80 9.42
CA THR A 186 31.18 7.84 8.76
C THR A 186 31.17 7.09 7.42
N ALA A 187 32.24 7.18 6.64
CA ALA A 187 32.35 6.48 5.36
C ALA A 187 32.24 4.94 5.48
N GLY A 188 32.78 4.36 6.56
CA GLY A 188 32.62 2.94 6.91
C GLY A 188 31.30 2.59 7.63
N GLY A 189 30.40 3.54 7.82
CA GLY A 189 29.06 3.32 8.40
C GLY A 189 28.98 3.34 9.93
N ASN A 190 30.06 3.70 10.63
CA ASN A 190 30.10 3.84 12.09
C ASN A 190 29.77 5.27 12.54
N THR A 191 29.74 5.53 13.85
CA THR A 191 29.64 6.88 14.42
C THR A 191 31.01 7.54 14.66
N THR A 192 32.07 6.73 14.81
CA THR A 192 33.46 7.17 15.00
C THR A 192 34.36 6.28 14.15
N GLU A 193 35.33 6.85 13.44
CA GLU A 193 36.20 6.13 12.52
C GLU A 193 37.60 6.77 12.45
N THR A 194 38.58 5.99 12.00
CA THR A 194 39.96 6.45 11.76
C THR A 194 40.28 6.46 10.28
N ALA A 195 40.65 7.61 9.73
CA ALA A 195 41.27 7.71 8.42
C ALA A 195 42.80 7.63 8.57
N VAL A 196 43.49 6.93 7.67
CA VAL A 196 44.96 6.86 7.65
C VAL A 196 45.47 7.69 6.48
N CYS A 197 46.45 8.56 6.69
CA CYS A 197 47.14 9.22 5.59
C CYS A 197 48.08 8.22 4.93
N LEU A 198 47.92 7.97 3.63
CA LEU A 198 48.79 7.09 2.84
C LEU A 198 49.59 7.91 1.82
N THR A 199 50.56 7.28 1.17
CA THR A 199 51.39 7.90 0.11
C THR A 199 50.60 8.41 -1.10
N HIS A 200 49.31 8.08 -1.19
CA HIS A 200 48.36 8.46 -2.24
C HIS A 200 47.15 9.25 -1.69
N GLY A 201 47.26 9.82 -0.48
CA GLY A 201 46.18 10.56 0.19
C GLY A 201 45.46 9.74 1.27
N TRP A 202 44.28 10.19 1.71
CA TRP A 202 43.50 9.52 2.75
C TRP A 202 42.98 8.14 2.31
N ALA A 203 43.25 7.10 3.10
CA ALA A 203 42.77 5.73 2.85
C ALA A 203 41.23 5.64 2.75
N LEU A 204 40.55 6.42 3.59
CA LEU A 204 39.14 6.76 3.51
C LEU A 204 39.06 8.26 3.81
N THR A 205 38.55 9.06 2.87
CA THR A 205 38.36 10.50 3.11
C THR A 205 37.35 10.71 4.24
N PRO A 206 37.70 11.42 5.34
CA PRO A 206 36.75 11.70 6.40
C PRO A 206 35.53 12.44 5.86
N ASN A 207 34.35 11.87 6.07
CA ASN A 207 33.08 12.48 5.68
C ASN A 207 31.96 11.95 6.56
N CYS A 208 31.04 12.83 6.96
CA CYS A 208 29.86 12.49 7.73
C CYS A 208 28.63 12.59 6.83
N THR A 209 28.09 11.44 6.45
CA THR A 209 26.89 11.34 5.60
C THR A 209 25.65 11.15 6.46
N ARG A 210 24.55 11.84 6.14
CA ARG A 210 23.30 11.70 6.90
C ARG A 210 22.82 10.25 6.84
N ILE A 211 22.36 9.72 7.98
CA ILE A 211 21.84 8.35 8.06
C ILE A 211 20.53 8.28 7.27
N THR A 212 20.49 7.34 6.34
CA THR A 212 19.33 7.06 5.49
C THR A 212 19.05 5.57 5.46
N CYS A 213 17.77 5.20 5.41
CA CYS A 213 17.35 3.81 5.26
C CYS A 213 17.41 3.37 3.79
N SER A 214 17.86 2.13 3.59
CA SER A 214 17.97 1.50 2.27
C SER A 214 16.63 1.48 1.53
N SER A 215 16.68 1.66 0.20
CA SER A 215 15.53 1.46 -0.68
C SER A 215 14.91 0.08 -0.45
N LEU A 216 13.59 0.04 -0.35
CA LEU A 216 12.84 -1.19 -0.17
C LEU A 216 12.70 -1.95 -1.50
N SER A 217 12.83 -3.28 -1.44
CA SER A 217 12.67 -4.18 -2.59
C SER A 217 11.20 -4.41 -2.91
N ALA A 218 10.87 -4.72 -4.17
CA ALA A 218 9.51 -5.09 -4.57
C ALA A 218 8.99 -6.28 -3.75
N VAL A 219 7.78 -6.15 -3.20
CA VAL A 219 7.15 -7.16 -2.34
C VAL A 219 6.48 -8.21 -3.22
N ALA A 220 6.77 -9.50 -2.99
CA ALA A 220 6.08 -10.57 -3.70
C ALA A 220 4.61 -10.62 -3.23
N HIS A 221 3.68 -10.58 -4.18
CA HIS A 221 2.23 -10.56 -3.93
C HIS A 221 1.75 -9.35 -3.11
N GLY A 222 2.34 -8.17 -3.36
CA GLY A 222 1.97 -6.92 -2.72
C GLY A 222 2.76 -5.72 -3.21
N GLY A 223 2.66 -4.62 -2.47
CA GLY A 223 3.37 -3.37 -2.75
C GLY A 223 3.47 -2.49 -1.50
N PHE A 224 4.03 -1.29 -1.65
CA PHE A 224 4.18 -0.32 -0.57
C PHE A 224 4.17 1.12 -1.07
N TYR A 225 3.88 2.06 -0.18
CA TYR A 225 3.84 3.50 -0.45
C TYR A 225 4.30 4.31 0.78
N PRO A 226 5.03 5.43 0.62
CA PRO A 226 5.55 5.99 -0.62
C PRO A 226 6.78 5.22 -1.12
N VAL A 227 6.96 5.15 -2.44
CA VAL A 227 8.16 4.58 -3.07
C VAL A 227 9.21 5.69 -3.26
N LYS A 228 10.30 5.63 -2.49
CA LYS A 228 11.45 6.55 -2.60
C LYS A 228 12.72 5.75 -2.90
N LYS A 229 13.70 6.38 -3.57
CA LYS A 229 15.05 5.79 -3.75
C LYS A 229 15.88 5.81 -2.47
N ILE A 230 15.58 6.73 -1.56
CA ILE A 230 16.27 6.95 -0.28
C ILE A 230 15.19 7.40 0.71
N TYR A 231 15.23 6.89 1.94
CA TYR A 231 14.30 7.25 3.01
C TYR A 231 15.05 7.93 4.16
N GLU A 232 14.44 8.98 4.73
CA GLU A 232 15.00 9.74 5.84
C GLU A 232 14.44 9.25 7.18
N GLU A 233 15.16 9.53 8.28
CA GLU A 233 14.64 9.25 9.62
C GLU A 233 13.30 9.96 9.86
N GLY A 234 12.31 9.21 10.34
CA GLY A 234 10.92 9.65 10.46
C GLY A 234 10.02 9.30 9.27
N ASP A 235 10.56 8.87 8.12
CA ASP A 235 9.75 8.36 7.02
C ASP A 235 9.00 7.08 7.44
N VAL A 236 7.70 7.06 7.17
CA VAL A 236 6.83 5.89 7.38
C VAL A 236 6.41 5.33 6.02
N VAL A 237 6.47 4.02 5.87
CA VAL A 237 6.06 3.29 4.66
C VAL A 237 4.96 2.31 5.00
N GLN A 238 3.85 2.39 4.28
CA GLN A 238 2.73 1.46 4.38
C GLN A 238 2.83 0.38 3.31
N PHE A 239 2.58 -0.87 3.70
CA PHE A 239 2.57 -2.06 2.87
C PHE A 239 1.13 -2.50 2.61
N PHE A 240 0.90 -3.12 1.46
CA PHE A 240 -0.38 -3.73 1.07
C PHE A 240 -0.12 -5.03 0.30
N CYS A 241 -1.08 -5.95 0.31
CA CYS A 241 -0.96 -7.25 -0.35
C CYS A 241 -2.01 -7.47 -1.43
N ASP A 242 -1.67 -8.30 -2.41
CA ASP A 242 -2.56 -8.73 -3.48
C ASP A 242 -3.70 -9.59 -2.94
N LYS A 243 -4.77 -9.72 -3.73
CA LYS A 243 -5.94 -10.51 -3.39
C LYS A 243 -5.56 -11.95 -3.03
N HIS A 244 -6.06 -12.43 -1.89
CA HIS A 244 -5.76 -13.70 -1.22
C HIS A 244 -4.44 -13.75 -0.42
N TYR A 245 -3.71 -12.64 -0.30
CA TYR A 245 -2.56 -12.51 0.59
C TYR A 245 -2.83 -11.49 1.71
N SER A 246 -2.12 -11.61 2.81
CA SER A 246 -2.25 -10.75 3.99
C SER A 246 -0.91 -10.54 4.68
N ILE A 247 -0.73 -9.36 5.25
CA ILE A 247 0.48 -8.95 5.95
C ILE A 247 0.72 -9.84 7.18
N SER A 248 1.97 -10.23 7.41
CA SER A 248 2.36 -11.14 8.49
C SER A 248 2.13 -10.55 9.89
N GLU A 249 2.56 -9.31 10.13
CA GLU A 249 2.47 -8.65 11.45
C GLU A 249 2.05 -7.17 11.41
N PHE A 250 2.85 -6.30 10.76
CA PHE A 250 2.65 -4.86 10.73
C PHE A 250 2.57 -4.34 9.30
N ASP A 251 1.59 -3.49 9.00
CA ASP A 251 1.44 -2.87 7.68
C ASP A 251 2.20 -1.54 7.55
N LEU A 252 2.77 -1.04 8.64
CA LEU A 252 3.54 0.20 8.70
C LEU A 252 4.94 -0.06 9.27
N ILE A 253 5.96 0.45 8.58
CA ILE A 253 7.36 0.48 9.07
C ILE A 253 7.87 1.92 9.07
N GLN A 254 8.75 2.26 10.00
CA GLN A 254 9.37 3.58 10.10
C GLN A 254 10.90 3.48 9.98
N CYS A 255 11.51 4.46 9.32
CA CYS A 255 12.96 4.63 9.27
C CYS A 255 13.44 5.33 10.56
N TYR A 256 14.38 4.70 11.27
CA TYR A 256 15.07 5.24 12.44
C TYR A 256 16.59 5.33 12.19
N TYR A 257 17.33 6.00 13.08
CA TYR A 257 18.79 6.04 13.10
C TYR A 257 19.51 4.68 13.02
N PHE A 258 18.82 3.57 13.33
CA PHE A 258 19.34 2.20 13.27
C PHE A 258 18.75 1.35 12.12
N GLY A 259 17.93 1.93 11.24
CA GLY A 259 17.31 1.26 10.08
C GLY A 259 15.79 1.17 10.17
N TRP A 260 15.22 0.27 9.36
CA TRP A 260 13.77 0.02 9.33
C TRP A 260 13.29 -0.71 10.58
N HIS A 261 12.28 -0.17 11.26
CA HIS A 261 11.60 -0.86 12.36
C HIS A 261 10.08 -0.60 12.35
N PRO A 262 9.22 -1.62 12.51
CA PRO A 262 9.54 -3.05 12.43
C PRO A 262 10.15 -3.44 11.06
N ASN A 263 10.65 -4.67 10.94
CA ASN A 263 11.21 -5.15 9.68
C ASN A 263 10.16 -5.14 8.56
N PRO A 264 10.54 -4.94 7.28
CA PRO A 264 9.60 -4.98 6.15
C PRO A 264 8.78 -6.28 6.13
N PRO A 265 7.44 -6.20 6.07
CA PRO A 265 6.57 -7.37 6.18
C PRO A 265 6.55 -8.21 4.89
N VAL A 266 6.03 -9.43 5.01
CA VAL A 266 5.81 -10.35 3.88
C VAL A 266 4.31 -10.59 3.70
N CYS A 267 3.88 -10.71 2.44
CA CYS A 267 2.52 -11.08 2.08
C CYS A 267 2.33 -12.61 2.10
N GLU A 268 1.49 -13.10 3.00
CA GLU A 268 1.25 -14.53 3.25
C GLU A 268 -0.15 -14.96 2.76
N ASP A 269 -0.27 -16.15 2.15
CA ASP A 269 -1.57 -16.69 1.66
C ASP A 269 -2.57 -16.81 2.84
N VAL A 270 -3.72 -16.15 2.69
CA VAL A 270 -4.80 -16.06 3.69
C VAL A 270 -5.36 -17.43 4.09
N LYS A 271 -5.22 -18.47 3.26
CA LYS A 271 -5.63 -19.86 3.59
C LYS A 271 -4.94 -20.41 4.85
N ASN A 272 -3.82 -19.82 5.27
CA ASN A 272 -3.09 -20.22 6.47
C ASN A 272 -3.49 -19.44 7.73
N LYS A 273 -4.43 -18.50 7.68
CA LYS A 273 -4.92 -17.73 8.84
C LYS A 273 -6.34 -18.14 9.22
N CYS A 274 -6.58 -18.33 10.52
CA CYS A 274 -7.92 -18.54 11.07
C CYS A 274 -8.51 -17.21 11.56
N PRO A 275 -9.85 -17.04 11.49
CA PRO A 275 -10.54 -15.95 12.20
C PRO A 275 -10.37 -16.10 13.72
N PRO A 276 -10.74 -15.09 14.53
CA PRO A 276 -10.79 -15.24 15.99
C PRO A 276 -11.59 -16.50 16.40
N PRO A 277 -11.14 -17.27 17.41
CA PRO A 277 -11.77 -18.55 17.74
C PRO A 277 -13.23 -18.35 18.21
N PRO A 278 -14.18 -19.19 17.75
CA PRO A 278 -15.58 -19.07 18.13
C PRO A 278 -15.75 -19.37 19.62
N LEU A 279 -16.24 -18.40 20.38
CA LEU A 279 -16.38 -18.50 21.83
C LEU A 279 -17.80 -18.92 22.22
N PRO A 280 -18.00 -20.03 22.96
CA PRO A 280 -19.32 -20.43 23.43
C PRO A 280 -19.81 -19.49 24.56
N PRO A 281 -21.13 -19.32 24.75
CA PRO A 281 -21.68 -18.60 25.89
C PRO A 281 -21.12 -19.13 27.22
N HIS A 282 -20.74 -18.23 28.12
CA HIS A 282 -20.08 -18.54 29.40
C HIS A 282 -18.72 -19.27 29.30
N GLY A 283 -18.12 -19.34 28.11
CA GLY A 283 -16.72 -19.74 27.90
C GLY A 283 -15.75 -18.55 27.87
N HIS A 284 -14.47 -18.82 28.14
CA HIS A 284 -13.35 -17.89 27.92
C HIS A 284 -12.11 -18.64 27.42
N ILE A 285 -11.21 -17.94 26.72
CA ILE A 285 -9.96 -18.52 26.20
C ILE A 285 -8.81 -18.18 27.16
N THR A 286 -8.03 -19.19 27.55
CA THR A 286 -6.96 -19.01 28.56
C THR A 286 -5.74 -18.25 28.04
N THR A 287 -5.48 -18.31 26.72
CA THR A 287 -4.32 -17.66 26.08
C THR A 287 -4.76 -16.99 24.78
N VAL A 288 -4.89 -15.67 24.80
CA VAL A 288 -5.30 -14.88 23.63
C VAL A 288 -4.08 -14.48 22.80
N ARG A 289 -4.08 -14.84 21.51
CA ARG A 289 -3.14 -14.32 20.50
C ARG A 289 -3.81 -13.23 19.66
N ARG A 290 -3.00 -12.34 19.06
CA ARG A 290 -3.48 -11.32 18.11
C ARG A 290 -3.85 -11.90 16.75
N THR A 291 -3.18 -12.98 16.34
CA THR A 291 -3.40 -13.72 15.08
C THR A 291 -3.31 -15.23 15.33
N TYR A 292 -4.00 -16.01 14.51
CA TYR A 292 -4.05 -17.48 14.61
C TYR A 292 -3.80 -18.12 13.25
N HIS A 293 -2.98 -19.16 13.22
CA HIS A 293 -2.52 -19.80 11.99
C HIS A 293 -2.98 -21.27 11.88
N ASN A 294 -2.93 -21.83 10.68
CA ASN A 294 -3.24 -23.24 10.43
C ASN A 294 -2.35 -24.16 11.30
N GLY A 295 -2.96 -25.02 12.11
CA GLY A 295 -2.30 -25.82 13.14
C GLY A 295 -2.26 -25.22 14.55
N ASP A 296 -2.61 -23.94 14.75
CA ASP A 296 -2.72 -23.36 16.09
C ASP A 296 -3.84 -24.01 16.90
N LYS A 297 -3.62 -24.10 18.21
CA LYS A 297 -4.51 -24.68 19.22
C LYS A 297 -4.89 -23.63 20.25
N VAL A 298 -6.16 -23.55 20.62
CA VAL A 298 -6.62 -22.72 21.75
C VAL A 298 -7.47 -23.55 22.70
N ARG A 299 -7.31 -23.27 24.00
CA ARG A 299 -8.06 -23.91 25.08
C ARG A 299 -9.19 -23.00 25.53
N ILE A 300 -10.39 -23.54 25.58
CA ILE A 300 -11.63 -22.89 26.02
C ILE A 300 -12.02 -23.46 27.38
N GLN A 301 -12.31 -22.58 28.33
CA GLN A 301 -12.69 -22.94 29.70
C GLN A 301 -14.02 -22.29 30.07
N CYS A 302 -14.94 -23.04 30.67
CA CYS A 302 -16.23 -22.53 31.12
C CYS A 302 -16.10 -21.75 32.45
N GLN A 303 -17.03 -20.82 32.68
CA GLN A 303 -17.17 -20.10 33.95
C GLN A 303 -17.54 -21.07 35.11
N ARG A 304 -17.25 -20.67 36.36
CA ARG A 304 -17.25 -21.54 37.56
C ARG A 304 -18.57 -22.27 37.89
N THR A 305 -19.68 -21.91 37.24
CA THR A 305 -21.02 -22.52 37.43
C THR A 305 -21.49 -23.31 36.19
N PHE A 306 -20.60 -23.59 35.24
CA PHE A 306 -20.92 -24.27 33.98
C PHE A 306 -19.95 -25.43 33.71
N GLU A 307 -20.49 -26.61 33.44
CA GLU A 307 -19.70 -27.79 33.04
C GLU A 307 -19.40 -27.77 31.54
N LEU A 308 -18.16 -28.16 31.19
CA LEU A 308 -17.68 -28.19 29.80
C LEU A 308 -18.04 -29.53 29.14
N ARG A 309 -18.75 -29.48 28.02
CA ARG A 309 -19.12 -30.65 27.21
C ARG A 309 -18.57 -30.52 25.78
N GLY A 310 -17.55 -31.32 25.47
CA GLY A 310 -16.87 -31.32 24.17
C GLY A 310 -15.35 -31.39 24.33
N SER A 311 -14.60 -31.04 23.29
CA SER A 311 -13.15 -30.84 23.39
C SER A 311 -12.86 -29.50 24.05
N GLU A 312 -12.04 -29.49 25.10
CA GLU A 312 -11.54 -28.24 25.70
C GLU A 312 -10.55 -27.50 24.80
N GLU A 313 -9.92 -28.20 23.86
CA GLU A 313 -8.97 -27.65 22.89
C GLU A 313 -9.59 -27.71 21.49
N ILE A 314 -9.62 -26.57 20.80
CA ILE A 314 -9.94 -26.49 19.37
C ILE A 314 -8.70 -26.10 18.58
N HIS A 315 -8.64 -26.54 17.33
CA HIS A 315 -7.50 -26.34 16.45
C HIS A 315 -7.91 -25.78 15.09
N CYS A 316 -7.06 -24.93 14.53
CA CYS A 316 -7.24 -24.37 13.20
C CYS A 316 -6.83 -25.40 12.14
N GLN A 317 -7.73 -25.73 11.22
CA GLN A 317 -7.47 -26.56 10.04
C GLN A 317 -7.95 -25.83 8.78
N GLU A 318 -7.03 -25.55 7.86
CA GLU A 318 -7.32 -24.95 6.55
C GLU A 318 -8.15 -23.65 6.64
N GLY A 319 -7.81 -22.80 7.62
CA GLY A 319 -8.47 -21.52 7.87
C GLY A 319 -9.81 -21.60 8.63
N LYS A 320 -10.19 -22.78 9.14
CA LYS A 320 -11.40 -22.99 9.96
C LYS A 320 -11.08 -23.62 11.30
N TRP A 321 -11.80 -23.22 12.35
CA TRP A 321 -11.72 -23.88 13.65
C TRP A 321 -12.56 -25.16 13.70
N THR A 322 -12.06 -26.16 14.43
CA THR A 322 -12.87 -27.29 14.87
C THR A 322 -13.94 -26.88 15.88
N SER A 323 -15.00 -27.67 16.00
CA SER A 323 -16.20 -27.34 16.78
C SER A 323 -15.90 -27.02 18.25
N PRO A 324 -16.34 -25.85 18.78
CA PRO A 324 -16.11 -25.49 20.18
C PRO A 324 -16.94 -26.33 21.16
N PRO A 325 -16.51 -26.43 22.43
CA PRO A 325 -17.28 -27.10 23.48
C PRO A 325 -18.49 -26.26 23.91
N ILE A 326 -19.44 -26.91 24.59
CA ILE A 326 -20.65 -26.28 25.12
C ILE A 326 -20.53 -26.17 26.64
N CYS A 327 -20.77 -24.99 27.20
CA CYS A 327 -20.84 -24.75 28.64
C CYS A 327 -22.28 -24.91 29.13
N ILE A 328 -22.55 -25.87 30.01
CA ILE A 328 -23.90 -26.19 30.52
C ILE A 328 -24.00 -25.77 31.98
N GLY A 329 -24.95 -24.88 32.30
CA GLY A 329 -25.11 -24.37 33.66
C GLY A 329 -25.62 -25.44 34.63
N THR A 330 -24.97 -25.61 35.77
CA THR A 330 -25.45 -26.51 36.82
C THR A 330 -26.46 -25.79 37.70
N VAL A 331 -27.71 -26.26 37.70
CA VAL A 331 -28.75 -25.76 38.60
C VAL A 331 -28.47 -26.33 39.99
N VAL A 332 -27.83 -25.54 40.85
CA VAL A 332 -27.63 -25.90 42.25
C VAL A 332 -28.98 -25.89 42.95
N LYS A 333 -29.45 -27.07 43.39
CA LYS A 333 -30.49 -27.17 44.41
C LYS A 333 -29.84 -26.90 45.77
N GLU A 334 -30.01 -25.69 46.30
CA GLU A 334 -29.80 -25.46 47.73
C GLU A 334 -31.06 -25.88 48.50
N GLU A 335 -31.01 -27.10 49.06
CA GLU A 335 -31.75 -27.36 50.30
C GLU A 335 -31.07 -26.59 51.43
N SER A 336 -31.86 -25.84 52.19
CA SER A 336 -31.44 -25.33 53.51
C SER A 336 -32.56 -25.56 54.51
N GLU A 337 -32.16 -25.98 55.71
CA GLU A 337 -33.02 -26.64 56.70
C GLU A 337 -33.85 -25.64 57.53
N ALA A 338 -34.85 -26.17 58.24
CA ALA A 338 -35.59 -25.50 59.31
C ALA A 338 -35.44 -26.31 60.62
N PRO A 339 -35.89 -25.86 61.82
CA PRO A 339 -36.47 -24.56 62.24
C PRO A 339 -35.70 -23.98 63.48
N PRO A 340 -36.26 -23.04 64.31
CA PRO A 340 -37.28 -23.36 65.33
C PRO A 340 -38.40 -22.29 65.46
N SER A 341 -39.26 -22.43 66.49
CA SER A 341 -40.67 -21.97 66.50
C SER A 341 -41.08 -21.03 67.67
N LEU A 342 -42.40 -20.78 67.79
CA LEU A 342 -43.15 -20.00 68.81
C LEU A 342 -43.18 -18.46 68.57
N LYS A 343 -44.31 -17.72 68.70
CA LYS A 343 -45.65 -18.06 69.27
C LYS A 343 -46.79 -17.17 68.71
N SER A 344 -48.02 -17.58 69.05
CA SER A 344 -49.39 -17.00 68.93
C SER A 344 -49.54 -15.46 68.83
N ASP A 345 -50.59 -14.86 68.25
CA ASP A 345 -52.02 -14.93 68.67
C ASP A 345 -53.02 -14.42 67.61
N ALA A 346 -54.33 -14.41 67.92
CA ALA A 346 -55.43 -14.36 66.93
C ALA A 346 -56.39 -13.14 66.98
N ALA A 347 -57.09 -12.96 65.85
CA ALA A 347 -58.47 -12.46 65.68
C ALA A 347 -58.76 -10.93 65.61
N ILE A 348 -59.99 -10.64 65.09
CA ILE A 348 -60.80 -9.40 65.23
C ILE A 348 -60.37 -8.19 64.33
N ARG A 349 -61.23 -7.38 63.69
CA ARG A 349 -62.68 -7.43 63.33
C ARG A 349 -63.08 -6.18 62.49
N THR A 350 -63.87 -6.34 61.43
CA THR A 350 -64.92 -5.41 60.90
C THR A 350 -64.69 -3.92 60.54
N ASN A 351 -65.21 -3.56 59.35
CA ASN A 351 -66.15 -2.44 59.04
C ASN A 351 -65.58 -1.01 58.79
N LYS A 352 -66.20 -0.11 57.99
CA LYS A 352 -67.55 -0.11 57.33
C LYS A 352 -67.65 0.90 56.14
N THR A 353 -68.43 0.54 55.12
CA THR A 353 -69.38 1.34 54.26
C THR A 353 -69.25 2.87 54.06
N TYR A 354 -69.36 3.32 52.80
CA TYR A 354 -70.47 4.09 52.17
C TYR A 354 -70.11 4.35 50.67
N GLY A 355 -71.00 4.46 49.67
CA GLY A 355 -72.46 4.34 49.57
C GLY A 355 -72.90 4.11 48.09
N ASN A 356 -74.20 3.92 47.82
CA ASN A 356 -74.78 3.54 46.51
C ASN A 356 -75.26 4.74 45.65
N GLU A 357 -75.93 4.40 44.53
CA GLU A 357 -76.94 5.18 43.76
C GLU A 357 -76.45 6.05 42.57
N ASP A 358 -77.17 6.20 41.44
CA ASP A 358 -78.11 5.32 40.70
C ASP A 358 -78.40 5.90 39.27
N MET A 359 -79.12 5.16 38.41
CA MET A 359 -80.12 5.65 37.44
C MET A 359 -79.76 6.28 36.04
N SER A 360 -80.16 5.53 34.99
CA SER A 360 -80.90 5.94 33.75
C SER A 360 -80.31 6.71 32.53
N ARG A 361 -80.24 5.97 31.40
CA ARG A 361 -81.10 6.07 30.17
C ARG A 361 -80.96 7.23 29.13
N SER A 362 -80.75 6.81 27.87
CA SER A 362 -81.31 7.34 26.59
C SER A 362 -80.37 8.02 25.57
N ASN A 363 -79.91 7.21 24.60
CA ASN A 363 -79.63 7.46 23.18
C ASN A 363 -79.66 8.90 22.61
N GLN A 364 -78.57 9.28 21.93
CA GLN A 364 -78.58 9.79 20.55
C GLN A 364 -77.22 9.54 19.87
N ASN A 365 -77.21 9.32 18.55
CA ASN A 365 -76.02 8.86 17.81
C ASN A 365 -75.08 10.01 17.42
N LEU A 366 -73.77 9.84 17.62
CA LEU A 366 -72.80 9.83 16.51
C LEU A 366 -71.42 9.30 16.98
N ILE A 367 -70.92 8.28 16.27
CA ILE A 367 -69.52 7.87 16.04
C ILE A 367 -68.49 8.33 17.10
N SER A 368 -68.10 7.42 18.02
CA SER A 368 -66.84 7.52 18.75
C SER A 368 -66.30 6.15 19.15
N SER A 369 -64.98 6.02 19.03
CA SER A 369 -64.13 4.85 19.23
C SER A 369 -64.39 4.00 20.49
N VAL A 370 -64.45 2.68 20.32
CA VAL A 370 -64.10 1.72 21.38
C VAL A 370 -62.64 1.28 21.16
N PRO A 371 -61.73 1.51 22.11
CA PRO A 371 -60.37 1.00 22.03
C PRO A 371 -60.33 -0.47 22.47
N TYR A 372 -60.53 -1.39 21.53
CA TYR A 372 -60.04 -2.76 21.71
C TYR A 372 -58.59 -2.83 21.23
N LEU A 373 -57.74 -3.41 22.08
CA LEU A 373 -56.34 -3.72 21.74
C LEU A 373 -56.31 -4.69 20.56
N ILE A 374 -56.16 -4.15 19.35
CA ILE A 374 -55.70 -4.92 18.21
C ILE A 374 -54.24 -5.26 18.50
N SER A 375 -54.00 -6.52 18.88
CA SER A 375 -52.68 -7.11 18.73
C SER A 375 -52.36 -7.06 17.24
N GLU A 376 -51.53 -6.11 16.81
CA GLU A 376 -51.09 -6.02 15.42
C GLU A 376 -50.47 -7.37 15.04
N MET A 377 -51.15 -8.09 14.15
CA MET A 377 -50.62 -9.31 13.56
C MET A 377 -49.49 -8.89 12.63
N GLN A 378 -48.29 -8.75 13.17
CA GLN A 378 -47.08 -8.51 12.40
C GLN A 378 -46.97 -9.60 11.33
N GLN A 379 -47.16 -9.22 10.07
CA GLN A 379 -47.12 -10.15 8.96
C GLN A 379 -45.66 -10.45 8.61
N ASP A 380 -45.33 -11.74 8.59
CA ASP A 380 -44.04 -12.23 8.13
C ASP A 380 -43.96 -12.12 6.60
N CYS A 381 -42.82 -11.65 6.09
CA CYS A 381 -42.59 -11.54 4.65
C CYS A 381 -42.30 -12.91 4.03
N THR A 382 -42.68 -13.09 2.77
CA THR A 382 -42.26 -14.22 1.93
C THR A 382 -40.81 -14.05 1.47
N SER A 383 -40.26 -15.03 0.75
CA SER A 383 -38.89 -14.99 0.24
C SER A 383 -38.60 -13.69 -0.56
N PRO A 384 -37.39 -13.10 -0.45
CA PRO A 384 -37.13 -11.77 -0.99
C PRO A 384 -37.21 -11.71 -2.54
N PRO A 385 -37.61 -10.56 -3.13
CA PRO A 385 -37.69 -10.39 -4.58
C PRO A 385 -36.37 -10.65 -5.33
N VAL A 386 -36.43 -11.31 -6.50
CA VAL A 386 -35.24 -11.53 -7.33
C VAL A 386 -34.98 -10.30 -8.22
N ILE A 387 -33.88 -9.59 -7.98
CA ILE A 387 -33.46 -8.44 -8.78
C ILE A 387 -32.64 -8.84 -10.02
N LYS A 388 -32.82 -8.13 -11.14
CA LYS A 388 -32.04 -8.36 -12.38
C LYS A 388 -30.56 -8.11 -12.10
N ASN A 389 -29.70 -9.02 -12.55
CA ASN A 389 -28.24 -8.95 -12.36
C ASN A 389 -27.75 -8.85 -10.90
N GLY A 390 -28.58 -9.23 -9.93
CA GLY A 390 -28.17 -9.37 -8.52
C GLY A 390 -28.68 -10.67 -7.88
N ALA A 391 -28.37 -10.84 -6.60
CA ALA A 391 -28.75 -11.99 -5.79
C ALA A 391 -28.79 -11.61 -4.29
N VAL A 392 -29.55 -12.37 -3.51
CA VAL A 392 -29.59 -12.24 -2.04
C VAL A 392 -28.37 -12.91 -1.44
N LEU A 393 -27.65 -12.20 -0.56
CA LEU A 393 -26.46 -12.66 0.16
C LEU A 393 -26.86 -13.21 1.54
N GLY A 394 -27.53 -14.37 1.57
CA GLY A 394 -27.96 -15.00 2.81
C GLY A 394 -28.71 -16.31 2.60
N PRO A 395 -29.12 -16.99 3.69
CA PRO A 395 -29.98 -18.17 3.60
C PRO A 395 -31.36 -17.78 3.07
N LEU A 396 -31.78 -18.43 1.97
CA LEU A 396 -33.13 -18.28 1.42
C LEU A 396 -34.12 -19.11 2.25
N LEU A 397 -34.94 -18.43 3.05
CA LEU A 397 -35.98 -19.01 3.88
C LEU A 397 -37.36 -18.88 3.21
N ALA A 398 -38.29 -19.76 3.59
CA ALA A 398 -39.67 -19.72 3.08
C ALA A 398 -40.49 -18.56 3.67
N SER A 399 -40.16 -18.09 4.87
CA SER A 399 -40.70 -16.89 5.49
C SER A 399 -39.66 -16.17 6.35
N TYR A 400 -39.83 -14.86 6.51
CA TYR A 400 -38.98 -13.96 7.27
C TYR A 400 -39.84 -13.18 8.26
N LYS A 401 -39.45 -13.15 9.53
CA LYS A 401 -40.21 -12.43 10.55
C LYS A 401 -40.23 -10.93 10.27
N ASN A 402 -41.32 -10.25 10.63
CA ASN A 402 -41.36 -8.78 10.61
C ASN A 402 -40.11 -8.18 11.32
N GLY A 403 -39.47 -7.19 10.69
CA GLY A 403 -38.19 -6.62 11.13
C GLY A 403 -36.93 -7.40 10.75
N SER A 404 -37.05 -8.57 10.07
CA SER A 404 -35.89 -9.27 9.50
C SER A 404 -35.28 -8.47 8.35
N SER A 405 -33.98 -8.62 8.12
CA SER A 405 -33.27 -8.01 6.98
C SER A 405 -32.55 -9.03 6.12
N VAL A 406 -32.34 -8.69 4.86
CA VAL A 406 -31.50 -9.43 3.90
C VAL A 406 -30.60 -8.47 3.14
N GLU A 407 -29.39 -8.91 2.80
CA GLU A 407 -28.50 -8.16 1.93
C GLU A 407 -28.63 -8.60 0.48
N TYR A 408 -28.48 -7.65 -0.45
CA TYR A 408 -28.37 -7.90 -1.88
C TYR A 408 -26.95 -7.60 -2.36
N GLY A 409 -26.51 -8.36 -3.36
CA GLY A 409 -25.25 -8.15 -4.07
C GLY A 409 -25.45 -8.25 -5.57
N CYS A 410 -24.77 -7.39 -6.32
CA CYS A 410 -24.79 -7.42 -7.78
C CYS A 410 -23.78 -8.41 -8.37
N ARG A 411 -24.00 -8.83 -9.62
CA ARG A 411 -23.04 -9.62 -10.41
C ARG A 411 -21.74 -8.84 -10.59
N ARG A 412 -20.65 -9.57 -10.88
CA ARG A 412 -19.32 -8.97 -11.10
C ARG A 412 -19.41 -7.81 -12.10
N TYR A 413 -18.74 -6.70 -11.78
CA TYR A 413 -18.75 -5.43 -12.53
C TYR A 413 -20.08 -4.68 -12.63
N HIS A 414 -21.16 -5.12 -11.98
CA HIS A 414 -22.41 -4.34 -11.90
C HIS A 414 -22.41 -3.47 -10.65
N PHE A 415 -22.75 -2.19 -10.80
CA PHE A 415 -22.81 -1.24 -9.69
C PHE A 415 -24.13 -1.40 -8.92
N LEU A 416 -24.08 -1.41 -7.60
CA LEU A 416 -25.27 -1.51 -6.74
C LEU A 416 -25.75 -0.10 -6.40
N ASP A 417 -26.87 0.28 -7.01
CA ASP A 417 -27.55 1.56 -6.81
C ASP A 417 -28.74 1.36 -5.86
N GLY A 418 -28.81 2.16 -4.79
CA GLY A 418 -29.82 2.01 -3.73
C GLY A 418 -29.36 1.20 -2.51
N PRO A 419 -30.29 0.80 -1.61
CA PRO A 419 -29.96 0.23 -0.31
C PRO A 419 -29.50 -1.23 -0.43
N ARG A 420 -28.26 -1.52 -0.01
CA ARG A 420 -27.70 -2.88 0.05
C ARG A 420 -28.49 -3.82 0.96
N THR A 421 -29.02 -3.31 2.06
CA THR A 421 -29.78 -4.07 3.06
C THR A 421 -31.25 -3.68 2.98
N VAL A 422 -32.10 -4.68 2.79
CA VAL A 422 -33.55 -4.53 2.62
C VAL A 422 -34.25 -5.16 3.81
N TYR A 423 -35.28 -4.51 4.34
CA TYR A 423 -35.98 -4.90 5.56
C TYR A 423 -37.38 -5.42 5.25
N CYS A 424 -37.84 -6.39 6.03
CA CYS A 424 -39.22 -6.84 6.06
C CYS A 424 -40.03 -5.93 6.99
N ASP A 425 -41.00 -5.20 6.45
CA ASP A 425 -41.92 -4.34 7.19
C ASP A 425 -43.37 -4.70 6.85
N GLN A 426 -44.10 -5.17 7.87
CA GLN A 426 -45.52 -5.55 7.82
C GLN A 426 -45.90 -6.43 6.61
N GLY A 427 -45.08 -7.43 6.28
CA GLY A 427 -45.31 -8.40 5.21
C GLY A 427 -44.76 -8.00 3.84
N ASN A 428 -44.29 -6.75 3.67
CA ASN A 428 -43.64 -6.28 2.45
C ASN A 428 -42.13 -6.03 2.66
N TRP A 429 -41.35 -6.13 1.60
CA TRP A 429 -39.94 -5.75 1.61
C TRP A 429 -39.80 -4.26 1.25
N THR A 430 -38.91 -3.53 1.93
CA THR A 430 -38.54 -2.14 1.59
C THR A 430 -37.96 -2.05 0.17
N GLU A 431 -37.76 -0.85 -0.37
CA GLU A 431 -37.20 -0.64 -1.72
C GLU A 431 -35.91 -1.44 -1.93
N GLN A 432 -35.80 -2.09 -3.10
CA GLN A 432 -34.69 -2.98 -3.45
C GLN A 432 -33.66 -2.24 -4.31
N PRO A 433 -32.37 -2.59 -4.23
CA PRO A 433 -31.34 -1.95 -5.04
C PRO A 433 -31.35 -2.44 -6.50
N ASN A 434 -30.93 -1.56 -7.40
CA ASN A 434 -30.75 -1.83 -8.82
C ASN A 434 -29.29 -2.20 -9.11
N CYS A 435 -29.07 -3.19 -9.98
CA CYS A 435 -27.74 -3.56 -10.45
C CYS A 435 -27.47 -2.97 -11.84
N LEU A 436 -26.78 -1.83 -11.86
CA LEU A 436 -26.51 -1.05 -13.07
C LEU A 436 -25.37 -1.70 -13.88
N GLU A 437 -25.57 -1.77 -15.19
CA GLU A 437 -24.66 -2.48 -16.10
C GLU A 437 -23.38 -1.66 -16.38
N PRO A 438 -22.19 -2.31 -16.46
CA PRO A 438 -20.94 -1.63 -16.81
C PRO A 438 -20.85 -1.30 -18.30
N CYS A 439 -20.07 -0.28 -18.64
CA CYS A 439 -19.75 0.05 -20.02
C CYS A 439 -18.53 -0.76 -20.49
N ILE A 440 -18.61 -1.30 -21.70
CA ILE A 440 -17.52 -2.03 -22.34
C ILE A 440 -17.07 -1.20 -23.54
N LEU A 441 -15.79 -0.84 -23.61
CA LEU A 441 -15.26 -0.10 -24.76
C LEU A 441 -15.09 -1.02 -25.96
N ASN A 442 -15.58 -0.56 -27.10
CA ASN A 442 -15.43 -1.20 -28.38
C ASN A 442 -14.29 -0.54 -29.16
N VAL A 443 -13.24 -1.30 -29.42
CA VAL A 443 -12.04 -0.82 -30.12
C VAL A 443 -12.37 -0.36 -31.54
N THR A 444 -13.35 -0.98 -32.23
CA THR A 444 -13.72 -0.54 -33.59
C THR A 444 -14.33 0.86 -33.60
N ASP A 445 -15.08 1.21 -32.57
CA ASP A 445 -15.76 2.49 -32.45
C ASP A 445 -14.76 3.57 -32.01
N MET A 446 -13.76 3.21 -31.19
CA MET A 446 -12.61 4.08 -30.91
C MET A 446 -11.79 4.35 -32.16
N ASP A 447 -11.50 3.31 -32.94
CA ASP A 447 -10.74 3.41 -34.19
C ASP A 447 -11.48 4.28 -35.23
N SER A 448 -12.79 4.12 -35.39
CA SER A 448 -13.58 4.91 -36.35
C SER A 448 -13.71 6.39 -35.97
N ASN A 449 -13.60 6.72 -34.68
CA ASN A 449 -13.65 8.10 -34.18
C ASN A 449 -12.26 8.77 -34.09
N ASN A 450 -11.19 8.07 -34.52
CA ASN A 450 -9.80 8.52 -34.44
C ASN A 450 -9.32 8.82 -33.00
N ILE A 451 -9.80 8.05 -32.02
CA ILE A 451 -9.48 8.22 -30.59
C ILE A 451 -8.78 7.00 -30.00
N GLU A 452 -8.06 7.23 -28.91
CA GLU A 452 -7.49 6.20 -28.04
C GLU A 452 -7.67 6.56 -26.56
N LEU A 453 -7.44 5.61 -25.66
CA LEU A 453 -7.52 5.85 -24.21
C LEU A 453 -6.30 6.64 -23.74
N LYS A 454 -6.54 7.80 -23.13
CA LYS A 454 -5.51 8.69 -22.56
C LYS A 454 -4.65 8.01 -21.47
N TRP A 455 -5.20 6.98 -20.83
CA TRP A 455 -4.53 6.18 -19.83
C TRP A 455 -4.55 4.71 -20.25
N ARG A 456 -3.37 4.08 -20.39
CA ARG A 456 -3.27 2.66 -20.77
C ARG A 456 -3.84 1.76 -19.67
N GLN A 457 -4.87 0.98 -19.99
CA GLN A 457 -5.49 -0.01 -19.11
C GLN A 457 -5.58 -1.38 -19.82
N GLU A 458 -5.61 -2.46 -19.03
CA GLU A 458 -5.70 -3.84 -19.54
C GLU A 458 -7.14 -4.36 -19.65
N GLU A 459 -8.06 -3.92 -18.77
CA GLU A 459 -9.50 -4.21 -18.86
C GLU A 459 -10.23 -3.01 -19.48
N LEU A 460 -11.01 -3.24 -20.56
CA LEU A 460 -11.83 -2.23 -21.25
C LEU A 460 -13.25 -2.11 -20.66
N ILE A 461 -13.41 -2.39 -19.38
CA ILE A 461 -14.70 -2.46 -18.68
C ILE A 461 -14.71 -1.41 -17.56
N PHE A 462 -15.71 -0.54 -17.59
CA PHE A 462 -15.87 0.58 -16.68
C PHE A 462 -17.20 0.47 -15.92
N LEU A 463 -17.19 0.76 -14.63
CA LEU A 463 -18.38 0.73 -13.79
C LEU A 463 -19.28 1.93 -14.11
N HIS A 464 -20.57 1.82 -13.79
CA HIS A 464 -21.47 2.96 -13.90
C HIS A 464 -20.98 4.12 -13.03
N GLY A 465 -21.00 5.33 -13.60
CA GLY A 465 -20.47 6.54 -12.98
C GLY A 465 -18.99 6.81 -13.26
N ASP A 466 -18.22 5.84 -13.76
CA ASP A 466 -16.81 6.04 -14.11
C ASP A 466 -16.66 7.09 -15.23
N LEU A 467 -15.67 7.97 -15.06
CA LEU A 467 -15.30 9.00 -16.03
C LEU A 467 -14.13 8.53 -16.86
N ILE A 468 -14.35 8.45 -18.17
CA ILE A 468 -13.47 7.86 -19.16
C ILE A 468 -12.92 8.98 -20.02
N GLU A 469 -11.60 9.06 -20.14
CA GLU A 469 -10.90 10.10 -20.89
C GLU A 469 -10.21 9.50 -22.11
N PHE A 470 -10.63 9.97 -23.28
CA PHE A 470 -10.01 9.69 -24.56
C PHE A 470 -9.08 10.84 -24.97
N GLU A 471 -8.10 10.52 -25.79
CA GLU A 471 -7.30 11.47 -26.55
C GLU A 471 -7.40 11.16 -28.05
N CYS A 472 -7.15 12.15 -28.90
CA CYS A 472 -7.14 11.94 -30.34
C CYS A 472 -5.82 11.28 -30.78
N LYS A 473 -5.92 10.37 -31.74
CA LYS A 473 -4.74 9.76 -32.37
C LYS A 473 -3.90 10.82 -33.08
N GLN A 474 -2.61 10.56 -33.19
CA GLN A 474 -1.64 11.48 -33.79
C GLN A 474 -2.08 12.02 -35.16
N GLY A 475 -2.14 13.35 -35.30
CA GLY A 475 -2.61 14.05 -36.50
C GLY A 475 -4.09 14.45 -36.49
N TYR A 476 -4.83 14.11 -35.43
CA TYR A 476 -6.23 14.49 -35.23
C TYR A 476 -6.40 15.30 -33.93
N HIS A 477 -7.42 16.15 -33.89
CA HIS A 477 -7.83 16.95 -32.73
C HIS A 477 -9.34 16.89 -32.53
N PHE A 478 -9.81 17.12 -31.29
CA PHE A 478 -11.24 17.12 -31.02
C PHE A 478 -11.92 18.28 -31.76
N VAL A 479 -13.10 18.03 -32.31
CA VAL A 479 -13.93 19.10 -32.90
C VAL A 479 -14.11 20.21 -31.87
N GLN A 480 -13.83 21.46 -32.26
CA GLN A 480 -13.99 22.63 -31.39
C GLN A 480 -15.44 22.73 -30.91
N THR A 481 -15.65 22.36 -29.64
CA THR A 481 -16.93 22.41 -28.94
C THR A 481 -16.78 23.30 -27.72
N THR A 482 -17.87 23.91 -27.26
CA THR A 482 -17.90 24.75 -26.05
C THR A 482 -17.80 23.93 -24.75
N ILE A 483 -17.25 22.72 -24.82
CA ILE A 483 -17.19 21.73 -23.74
C ILE A 483 -15.78 21.75 -23.16
N PRO A 484 -15.59 22.01 -21.85
CA PRO A 484 -14.26 22.13 -21.23
C PRO A 484 -13.47 20.80 -21.13
N SER A 485 -14.00 19.69 -21.66
CA SER A 485 -13.38 18.36 -21.64
C SER A 485 -13.94 17.48 -22.77
N PRO A 486 -13.68 17.80 -24.06
CA PRO A 486 -14.37 17.16 -25.19
C PRO A 486 -14.09 15.66 -25.31
N GLY A 487 -12.93 15.19 -24.85
CA GLY A 487 -12.57 13.77 -24.79
C GLY A 487 -13.12 13.00 -23.58
N ARG A 488 -13.86 13.64 -22.66
CA ARG A 488 -14.34 13.03 -21.42
C ARG A 488 -15.80 12.62 -21.52
N THR A 489 -16.08 11.37 -21.19
CA THR A 489 -17.43 10.78 -21.21
C THR A 489 -17.66 9.97 -19.94
N GLN A 490 -18.91 9.81 -19.51
CA GLN A 490 -19.24 9.04 -18.30
C GLN A 490 -19.97 7.76 -18.67
N CYS A 491 -19.70 6.67 -17.97
CA CYS A 491 -20.45 5.43 -18.15
C CYS A 491 -21.87 5.53 -17.57
N ASP A 492 -22.88 5.54 -18.43
CA ASP A 492 -24.29 5.68 -18.06
C ASP A 492 -25.08 4.41 -18.39
N HIS A 493 -25.43 3.61 -17.37
CA HIS A 493 -26.17 2.35 -17.51
C HIS A 493 -25.72 1.44 -18.69
N GLY A 494 -24.41 1.18 -18.79
CA GLY A 494 -23.82 0.36 -19.85
C GLY A 494 -23.70 1.04 -21.22
N ARG A 495 -24.06 2.33 -21.33
CA ARG A 495 -23.97 3.14 -22.54
C ARG A 495 -22.83 4.14 -22.43
N LEU A 496 -22.10 4.29 -23.54
CA LEU A 496 -21.00 5.22 -23.66
C LEU A 496 -21.13 6.00 -24.97
N LYS A 497 -20.94 7.32 -24.90
CA LYS A 497 -20.86 8.19 -26.08
C LYS A 497 -19.40 8.48 -26.36
N TYR A 498 -18.90 8.03 -27.51
CA TYR A 498 -17.54 8.32 -27.96
C TYR A 498 -17.41 9.78 -28.45
N PRO A 499 -16.28 10.44 -28.16
CA PRO A 499 -15.92 11.73 -28.75
C PRO A 499 -15.29 11.54 -30.14
N GLU A 500 -15.38 12.56 -31.01
CA GLU A 500 -14.97 12.49 -32.41
C GLU A 500 -13.78 13.43 -32.69
N CYS A 501 -12.77 12.96 -33.43
CA CYS A 501 -11.57 13.72 -33.78
C CYS A 501 -11.38 13.90 -35.29
N ILE A 502 -10.95 15.10 -35.69
CA ILE A 502 -10.77 15.58 -37.06
C ILE A 502 -9.31 15.97 -37.36
N LEU A 503 -8.91 15.90 -38.63
CA LEU A 503 -7.52 16.01 -39.08
C LEU A 503 -6.97 17.45 -38.98
N GLN A 504 -5.71 17.60 -38.55
CA GLN A 504 -5.07 18.90 -38.26
C GLN A 504 -4.10 19.36 -39.37
N ALA A 505 -3.95 20.68 -39.59
CA ALA A 505 -3.11 21.27 -40.66
C ALA A 505 -2.15 22.37 -40.11
N PRO A 506 -0.95 22.58 -40.70
CA PRO A 506 0.15 23.38 -40.12
C PRO A 506 0.11 24.89 -40.47
N THR A 507 0.77 25.84 -39.77
CA THR A 507 1.48 25.91 -38.44
C THR A 507 1.85 27.37 -38.14
N GLU A 508 1.88 27.80 -36.87
CA GLU A 508 2.48 29.07 -36.39
C GLU A 508 3.39 28.86 -35.15
N LYS A 509 4.28 29.82 -34.84
CA LYS A 509 5.25 29.79 -33.71
C LYS A 509 4.79 30.68 -32.55
N CYS A 510 5.13 30.34 -31.30
CA CYS A 510 4.71 31.10 -30.13
C CYS A 510 5.73 32.15 -29.69
N ASP A 511 5.25 33.27 -29.15
CA ASP A 511 6.05 34.28 -28.46
C ASP A 511 6.45 33.83 -27.02
N SER A 512 7.07 34.72 -26.25
CA SER A 512 7.44 34.47 -24.84
C SER A 512 6.28 33.95 -23.97
N PRO A 513 6.52 32.99 -23.06
CA PRO A 513 5.50 32.44 -22.15
C PRO A 513 4.84 33.49 -21.23
N PRO A 514 3.56 33.33 -20.87
CA PRO A 514 2.84 34.25 -19.99
C PRO A 514 3.38 34.22 -18.54
N SER A 515 3.51 35.38 -17.89
CA SER A 515 3.86 35.44 -16.46
C SER A 515 2.68 35.06 -15.56
N ILE A 516 2.94 34.34 -14.47
CA ILE A 516 1.93 33.96 -13.47
C ILE A 516 2.20 34.65 -12.13
N ALA A 517 1.13 34.92 -11.37
CA ALA A 517 1.26 35.46 -10.02
C ALA A 517 1.84 34.39 -9.07
N ASN A 518 2.72 34.80 -8.16
CA ASN A 518 3.36 33.93 -7.16
C ASN A 518 4.07 32.69 -7.75
N GLY A 519 4.52 32.75 -9.01
CA GLY A 519 5.31 31.70 -9.65
C GLY A 519 6.24 32.25 -10.73
N ALA A 520 7.21 31.44 -11.13
CA ALA A 520 8.25 31.81 -12.10
C ALA A 520 8.61 30.63 -13.00
N LEU A 521 9.16 30.91 -14.18
CA LEU A 521 9.76 29.87 -15.02
C LEU A 521 11.02 29.30 -14.36
N THR A 522 11.25 28.00 -14.49
CA THR A 522 12.46 27.34 -13.96
C THR A 522 13.73 27.69 -14.73
N LEU A 523 13.59 28.25 -15.94
CA LEU A 523 14.67 28.72 -16.81
C LEU A 523 14.31 30.11 -17.40
N PRO A 524 15.28 30.95 -17.76
CA PRO A 524 15.01 32.23 -18.41
C PRO A 524 14.22 32.06 -19.74
N PRO A 525 13.16 32.85 -19.98
CA PRO A 525 12.38 32.76 -21.22
C PRO A 525 13.16 33.26 -22.43
N LEU A 526 12.97 32.59 -23.56
CA LEU A 526 13.38 33.06 -24.89
C LEU A 526 12.29 33.94 -25.51
N ALA A 527 12.63 34.71 -26.54
CA ALA A 527 11.69 35.59 -27.24
C ALA A 527 10.64 34.83 -28.09
N GLN A 528 11.00 33.66 -28.62
CA GLN A 528 10.14 32.83 -29.48
C GLN A 528 10.42 31.34 -29.27
N TYR A 529 9.41 30.51 -29.52
CA TYR A 529 9.42 29.07 -29.36
C TYR A 529 8.74 28.37 -30.55
N ASP A 530 9.34 27.28 -31.03
CA ASP A 530 8.77 26.45 -32.10
C ASP A 530 7.57 25.63 -31.59
N SER A 531 6.58 25.38 -32.45
CA SER A 531 5.41 24.54 -32.10
C SER A 531 5.87 23.14 -31.67
N GLY A 532 5.41 22.68 -30.50
CA GLY A 532 5.88 21.49 -29.79
C GLY A 532 6.90 21.77 -28.67
N SER A 533 7.45 22.99 -28.58
CA SER A 533 8.32 23.40 -27.46
C SER A 533 7.57 23.42 -26.13
N SER A 534 8.27 23.25 -25.01
CA SER A 534 7.67 23.36 -23.67
C SER A 534 8.51 24.15 -22.69
N VAL A 535 7.86 24.80 -21.73
CA VAL A 535 8.48 25.49 -20.59
C VAL A 535 7.81 25.07 -19.28
N GLN A 536 8.50 25.19 -18.16
CA GLN A 536 8.03 24.74 -16.85
C GLN A 536 8.03 25.88 -15.84
N TYR A 537 6.97 25.95 -15.04
CA TYR A 537 6.79 26.89 -13.96
C TYR A 537 7.01 26.21 -12.61
N SER A 538 7.43 27.01 -11.64
CA SER A 538 7.45 26.67 -10.23
C SER A 538 6.74 27.76 -9.43
N CYS A 539 6.02 27.38 -8.39
CA CYS A 539 5.38 28.34 -7.49
C CYS A 539 6.34 28.81 -6.39
N SER A 540 6.05 29.98 -5.83
CA SER A 540 6.72 30.52 -4.65
C SER A 540 6.53 29.58 -3.45
N ASN A 541 7.46 29.62 -2.49
CA ASN A 541 7.42 28.74 -1.32
C ASN A 541 6.03 28.71 -0.66
N TYR A 542 5.60 27.50 -0.26
CA TYR A 542 4.29 27.21 0.36
C TYR A 542 3.05 27.43 -0.53
N HIS A 543 3.18 27.89 -1.78
CA HIS A 543 2.06 27.98 -2.71
C HIS A 543 1.83 26.63 -3.41
N PHE A 544 0.55 26.28 -3.58
CA PHE A 544 0.13 25.04 -4.24
C PHE A 544 -0.08 25.27 -5.74
N LEU A 545 0.48 24.41 -6.60
CA LEU A 545 0.37 24.51 -8.05
C LEU A 545 -0.91 23.79 -8.53
N GLU A 546 -1.93 24.56 -8.92
CA GLU A 546 -3.16 24.06 -9.55
C GLU A 546 -3.03 24.15 -11.08
N GLY A 547 -2.98 23.00 -11.76
CA GLY A 547 -2.82 22.91 -13.22
C GLY A 547 -1.57 22.14 -13.64
N SER A 548 -1.14 22.31 -14.90
CA SER A 548 0.07 21.67 -15.42
C SER A 548 1.30 22.52 -15.11
N GLU A 549 2.30 21.96 -14.42
CA GLU A 549 3.60 22.64 -14.21
C GLU A 549 4.30 23.00 -15.53
N ARG A 550 4.01 22.25 -16.60
CA ARG A 550 4.61 22.41 -17.93
C ARG A 550 3.54 22.83 -18.93
N ILE A 551 3.82 23.90 -19.66
CA ILE A 551 3.01 24.33 -20.81
C ILE A 551 3.74 24.07 -22.12
N TYR A 552 2.97 23.94 -23.19
CA TYR A 552 3.43 23.62 -24.52
C TYR A 552 3.04 24.73 -25.48
N CYS A 553 3.92 25.05 -26.41
CA CYS A 553 3.62 25.88 -27.56
C CYS A 553 2.91 25.02 -28.62
N SER A 554 1.72 25.42 -29.05
CA SER A 554 0.97 24.78 -30.11
C SER A 554 0.33 25.85 -30.99
N GLU A 555 0.65 25.85 -32.29
CA GLU A 555 0.00 26.74 -33.28
C GLU A 555 0.01 28.23 -32.87
N GLY A 556 1.16 28.72 -32.42
CA GLY A 556 1.31 30.12 -31.98
C GLY A 556 0.81 30.44 -30.58
N GLN A 557 0.08 29.54 -29.92
CA GLN A 557 -0.43 29.76 -28.57
C GLN A 557 0.18 28.82 -27.52
N TRP A 558 0.28 29.32 -26.30
CA TRP A 558 0.64 28.51 -25.14
C TRP A 558 -0.59 27.83 -24.54
N THR A 559 -0.47 26.54 -24.21
CA THR A 559 -1.46 25.87 -23.34
C THR A 559 -1.58 26.58 -22.00
N SER A 560 -2.77 26.52 -21.37
CA SER A 560 -3.07 27.25 -20.13
C SER A 560 -1.99 27.09 -19.04
N PRO A 561 -1.42 28.19 -18.51
CA PRO A 561 -0.42 28.13 -17.45
C PRO A 561 -1.03 27.75 -16.09
N PRO A 562 -0.23 27.20 -15.16
CA PRO A 562 -0.72 26.83 -13.84
C PRO A 562 -0.99 28.04 -12.95
N VAL A 563 -1.85 27.84 -11.95
CA VAL A 563 -2.21 28.85 -10.94
C VAL A 563 -1.53 28.50 -9.62
N CYS A 564 -0.74 29.42 -9.09
CA CYS A 564 -0.12 29.27 -7.77
C CYS A 564 -1.08 29.75 -6.68
N ILE A 565 -1.78 28.81 -6.05
CA ILE A 565 -2.72 29.05 -4.97
C ILE A 565 -1.97 29.35 -3.67
N GLU A 566 -2.38 30.42 -2.99
CA GLU A 566 -1.81 30.85 -1.72
C GLU A 566 -2.10 29.87 -0.56
N PRO A 567 -1.14 29.67 0.37
CA PRO A 567 -1.34 28.86 1.57
C PRO A 567 -2.29 29.52 2.56
N CYS A 568 -2.93 28.69 3.39
CA CYS A 568 -3.70 29.18 4.53
C CYS A 568 -2.77 29.54 5.70
N THR A 569 -3.10 30.63 6.41
CA THR A 569 -2.43 31.03 7.66
C THR A 569 -3.41 31.00 8.83
N LEU A 570 -2.92 30.62 10.01
CA LEU A 570 -3.75 30.57 11.22
C LEU A 570 -3.92 31.95 11.86
N SER A 571 -5.17 32.36 12.07
CA SER A 571 -5.52 33.59 12.76
C SER A 571 -5.86 33.30 14.22
N LYS A 572 -4.95 33.66 15.13
CA LYS A 572 -5.19 33.54 16.58
C LYS A 572 -6.48 34.27 17.01
N ASN A 573 -6.79 35.40 16.40
CA ASN A 573 -8.00 36.18 16.72
C ASN A 573 -9.29 35.44 16.34
N GLU A 574 -9.33 34.79 15.17
CA GLU A 574 -10.50 33.98 14.77
C GLU A 574 -10.59 32.68 15.59
N MET A 575 -9.48 32.06 15.97
CA MET A 575 -9.50 30.90 16.87
C MET A 575 -10.08 31.23 18.25
N GLU A 576 -9.65 32.35 18.83
CA GLU A 576 -10.16 32.86 20.10
C GLU A 576 -11.67 33.16 20.02
N LYS A 577 -12.08 33.91 19.00
CA LYS A 577 -13.48 34.30 18.74
C LYS A 577 -14.43 33.12 18.53
N ASN A 578 -13.94 32.00 18.01
CA ASN A 578 -14.73 30.79 17.76
C ASN A 578 -14.60 29.72 18.87
N ASN A 579 -13.91 30.03 19.97
CA ASN A 579 -13.66 29.14 21.11
C ASN A 579 -12.94 27.82 20.73
N VAL A 580 -11.99 27.88 19.80
CA VAL A 580 -11.22 26.71 19.33
C VAL A 580 -9.74 26.78 19.65
N LEU A 581 -9.13 25.60 19.78
CA LEU A 581 -7.70 25.37 19.96
C LEU A 581 -7.18 24.52 18.80
N LEU A 582 -5.97 24.82 18.34
CA LEU A 582 -5.29 24.02 17.33
C LEU A 582 -4.83 22.68 17.92
N GLN A 583 -4.95 21.59 17.18
CA GLN A 583 -4.38 20.29 17.56
C GLN A 583 -2.86 20.39 17.72
N GLY A 584 -2.32 19.96 18.86
CA GLY A 584 -0.94 20.27 19.30
C GLY A 584 0.19 19.86 18.36
N PHE A 585 -0.04 18.89 17.46
CA PHE A 585 0.88 18.51 16.40
C PHE A 585 1.23 19.67 15.43
N TYR A 586 0.30 20.61 15.24
CA TYR A 586 0.46 21.74 14.32
C TYR A 586 1.04 23.01 14.98
N ALA A 587 1.42 22.97 16.27
CA ALA A 587 1.77 24.17 17.05
C ALA A 587 2.90 25.05 16.47
N ASN A 588 3.79 24.46 15.66
CA ASN A 588 4.91 25.15 15.01
C ASN A 588 4.69 25.45 13.52
N GLN A 589 3.53 25.10 12.94
CA GLN A 589 3.23 25.32 11.52
C GLN A 589 2.51 26.67 11.30
N VAL A 590 3.09 27.50 10.44
CA VAL A 590 2.58 28.85 10.12
C VAL A 590 1.75 28.88 8.85
N TYR A 591 2.10 28.04 7.87
CA TYR A 591 1.47 27.93 6.56
C TYR A 591 0.99 26.50 6.32
N PHE A 592 -0.20 26.36 5.74
CA PHE A 592 -0.81 25.10 5.35
C PHE A 592 -1.12 25.15 3.85
N TYR A 593 -0.80 24.07 3.12
CA TYR A 593 -1.02 24.00 1.69
C TYR A 593 -2.52 23.92 1.35
N HIS A 594 -2.87 24.37 0.15
CA HIS A 594 -4.22 24.14 -0.35
C HIS A 594 -4.54 22.64 -0.41
N GLY A 595 -5.66 22.25 0.20
CA GLY A 595 -6.08 20.85 0.31
C GLY A 595 -5.79 20.21 1.68
N ASP A 596 -4.86 20.78 2.48
CA ASP A 596 -4.53 20.27 3.81
C ASP A 596 -5.73 20.32 4.76
N TYR A 597 -5.87 19.31 5.62
CA TYR A 597 -6.88 19.26 6.68
C TYR A 597 -6.25 19.61 8.03
N ILE A 598 -6.72 20.70 8.64
CA ILE A 598 -6.24 21.19 9.94
C ILE A 598 -7.21 20.80 11.04
N GLY A 599 -6.67 20.18 12.10
CA GLY A 599 -7.43 19.73 13.27
C GLY A 599 -7.63 20.84 14.32
N PHE A 600 -8.87 21.04 14.75
CA PHE A 600 -9.26 21.97 15.82
C PHE A 600 -10.09 21.27 16.89
N TYR A 601 -9.85 21.60 18.15
CA TYR A 601 -10.66 21.21 19.30
C TYR A 601 -11.45 22.38 19.85
N CYS A 602 -12.61 22.13 20.46
CA CYS A 602 -13.25 23.14 21.31
C CYS A 602 -12.41 23.42 22.57
N LYS A 603 -12.47 24.66 23.06
CA LYS A 603 -12.00 25.01 24.41
C LYS A 603 -12.80 24.26 25.48
N GLN A 604 -12.23 24.19 26.68
CA GLN A 604 -12.85 23.49 27.81
C GLN A 604 -14.27 24.01 28.07
N ASN A 605 -15.20 23.11 28.36
CA ASN A 605 -16.64 23.35 28.53
C ASN A 605 -17.43 23.83 27.29
N HIS A 606 -16.82 23.85 26.10
CA HIS A 606 -17.49 24.23 24.85
C HIS A 606 -17.68 23.02 23.90
N PHE A 607 -18.72 23.05 23.07
CA PHE A 607 -19.09 21.99 22.12
C PHE A 607 -19.43 22.54 20.73
N GLY A 608 -19.29 21.73 19.68
CA GLY A 608 -19.62 22.12 18.31
C GLY A 608 -21.09 22.46 18.13
N ALA A 609 -21.37 23.69 17.68
CA ALA A 609 -22.73 24.21 17.52
C ALA A 609 -23.63 23.38 16.57
N GLU A 610 -23.04 22.65 15.62
CA GLU A 610 -23.76 21.92 14.57
C GLU A 610 -23.73 20.38 14.73
N SER A 611 -22.93 19.84 15.65
CA SER A 611 -22.61 18.39 15.64
C SER A 611 -22.44 17.74 17.01
N GLY A 612 -22.33 18.50 18.10
CA GLY A 612 -22.05 17.95 19.44
C GLY A 612 -20.66 17.31 19.62
N THR A 613 -19.86 17.23 18.54
CA THR A 613 -18.47 16.77 18.56
C THR A 613 -17.54 17.84 19.16
N THR A 614 -16.35 17.39 19.59
CA THR A 614 -15.32 18.26 20.20
C THR A 614 -14.05 18.38 19.35
N LEU A 615 -13.98 17.67 18.22
CA LEU A 615 -12.89 17.69 17.23
C LEU A 615 -13.48 17.97 15.85
N PHE A 616 -12.82 18.85 15.10
CA PHE A 616 -13.15 19.25 13.73
C PHE A 616 -11.91 19.16 12.85
N GLN A 617 -12.11 18.83 11.58
CA GLN A 617 -11.09 18.94 10.55
C GLN A 617 -11.57 19.92 9.48
N VAL A 618 -10.78 20.97 9.25
CA VAL A 618 -11.09 22.05 8.30
C VAL A 618 -10.09 22.01 7.17
N GLN A 619 -10.57 21.95 5.93
CA GLN A 619 -9.71 21.96 4.76
C GLN A 619 -9.28 23.38 4.39
N CYS A 620 -7.98 23.59 4.12
CA CYS A 620 -7.47 24.81 3.54
C CYS A 620 -7.96 24.99 2.10
N LYS A 621 -8.76 26.04 1.85
CA LYS A 621 -9.33 26.32 0.53
C LYS A 621 -8.93 27.71 0.05
N ARG A 622 -7.96 27.77 -0.89
CA ARG A 622 -7.47 29.01 -1.53
C ARG A 622 -7.18 30.13 -0.53
N GLY A 623 -6.18 29.91 0.34
CA GLY A 623 -5.82 30.83 1.42
C GLY A 623 -6.77 30.90 2.63
N GLN A 624 -8.00 30.39 2.50
CA GLN A 624 -9.05 30.59 3.50
C GLN A 624 -9.31 29.34 4.36
N LEU A 625 -9.56 29.59 5.66
CA LEU A 625 -9.97 28.58 6.65
C LEU A 625 -11.30 28.97 7.27
N ALA A 626 -12.27 28.05 7.18
CA ALA A 626 -13.56 28.16 7.85
C ALA A 626 -13.43 27.61 9.28
N TYR A 627 -13.16 28.49 10.26
CA TYR A 627 -13.00 28.08 11.65
C TYR A 627 -14.30 27.45 12.20
N PRO A 628 -14.24 26.30 12.89
CA PRO A 628 -15.42 25.69 13.48
C PRO A 628 -15.84 26.47 14.72
N ARG A 629 -17.15 26.60 14.95
CA ARG A 629 -17.69 27.41 16.04
C ARG A 629 -18.10 26.55 17.23
N CYS A 630 -17.47 26.78 18.38
CA CYS A 630 -17.82 26.12 19.63
C CYS A 630 -18.64 27.06 20.53
N VAL A 631 -19.74 26.54 21.08
CA VAL A 631 -20.65 27.22 22.00
C VAL A 631 -20.50 26.65 23.41
N GLU A 632 -20.71 27.50 24.43
CA GLU A 632 -20.76 27.09 25.83
C GLU A 632 -22.04 26.27 26.11
N ARG A 633 -22.00 25.42 27.13
CA ARG A 633 -23.03 24.43 27.44
C ARG A 633 -24.19 24.97 28.28
#